data_AF-A0A238F675-F1
#
_entry.id   AF-A0A238F675-F1
#
_cell.length_a   1.000
_cell.length_b   1.000
_cell.length_c   1.000
_cell.angle_alpha   90.00
_cell.angle_beta   90.00
_cell.angle_gamma   90.00
#
_symmetry.space_group_name_H-M   'P 1'
#
loop_
_entity.id
_entity.type
_entity.pdbx_description
1 polymer ?
#
loop_
_entity_poly.entity_id
_entity_poly.type
_entity_poly.pdbx_seq_one_letter_code
_entity_poly.pdbx_strand_id
1 'polypeptide(L)'
;MASSTSRTTTRTTGRTRSRVPLARAPTSLLRVLLAAVVLSAFVLVAVEAKGKGKGGKKAAAKAKAAAAAAGGTIVANTAKSGSPMSKRGNTEKTVPLRTHSLYAPYVDSDLQNRWFDFGGSTIINTNKHVRLTQDRASQAGWLWSRLALAPNSFEVEFEFRVDGKSSTLYGDGFAMWFTKARAGTGPAFGSADYWDGLGIFFDTYANSRHSYSFPRIYAIKNDGTKSYEVGTDGQGQEIGGCSLDFRRTDVTAKARFTYFRGKFTEVGSISVSDSPIGPITDPLSLLPPSQLAIQHDKWDQWTTCFVLDGFELPANPFLGFSALTGDVSDAHDIISITTSNIAYHPPSVESNNRPPGSRGIPGKAFFGFIGRLLKWFVLLAIVAAVWIGYKNWKKTKNHKRF
;
A
#
# COMPACT_ATOMS: atom_id res chain seq x y z
N MET A 1 41.92 56.04 22.05
CA MET A 1 41.25 56.64 20.87
C MET A 1 40.19 55.64 20.43
N ALA A 2 38.89 55.76 20.71
CA ALA A 2 37.98 56.92 20.86
C ALA A 2 37.50 57.52 19.52
N SER A 3 36.23 57.97 19.50
CA SER A 3 35.42 58.41 18.33
C SER A 3 34.88 57.24 17.46
N SER A 4 33.57 56.97 17.26
CA SER A 4 32.34 57.81 17.22
C SER A 4 32.36 58.81 16.03
N THR A 5 31.28 59.25 15.36
CA THR A 5 29.79 59.14 15.46
C THR A 5 29.22 59.45 14.04
N SER A 6 27.91 59.46 13.65
CA SER A 6 26.61 59.28 14.32
C SER A 6 25.46 58.94 13.32
N ARG A 7 24.34 58.44 13.88
CA ARG A 7 22.93 58.44 13.41
C ARG A 7 22.51 59.37 12.26
N THR A 8 21.46 58.97 11.55
CA THR A 8 20.17 59.72 11.53
C THR A 8 18.98 58.76 11.46
N THR A 9 17.86 59.18 12.06
CA THR A 9 16.67 58.38 12.38
C THR A 9 15.49 58.80 11.52
N THR A 10 14.63 57.86 11.11
CA THR A 10 13.22 58.17 10.78
C THR A 10 12.28 57.14 11.38
N ARG A 11 11.19 57.63 11.97
CA ARG A 11 10.23 56.88 12.80
C ARG A 11 8.86 56.90 12.15
N THR A 12 8.35 55.75 11.72
CA THR A 12 6.95 55.62 11.26
C THR A 12 6.19 54.57 12.06
N THR A 13 5.10 55.05 12.63
CA THR A 13 4.18 54.41 13.56
C THR A 13 3.35 53.28 12.95
N GLY A 14 3.29 52.15 13.67
CA GLY A 14 1.99 51.72 14.24
C GLY A 14 1.22 50.57 13.60
N ARG A 15 0.41 49.94 14.48
CA ARG A 15 -0.75 49.08 14.23
C ARG A 15 -0.49 47.59 13.95
N THR A 16 -0.39 46.86 15.06
CA THR A 16 -0.67 45.42 15.15
C THR A 16 -2.00 45.06 14.48
N ARG A 17 -2.00 44.04 13.60
CA ARG A 17 -3.21 43.35 13.13
C ARG A 17 -3.13 41.87 13.48
N SER A 18 -3.95 41.46 14.45
CA SER A 18 -4.28 40.06 14.70
C SER A 18 -4.81 39.40 13.42
N ARG A 19 -4.22 38.27 13.02
CA ARG A 19 -4.77 37.41 11.97
C ARG A 19 -5.76 36.42 12.62
N VAL A 20 -7.04 36.71 12.53
CA VAL A 20 -8.11 35.75 12.84
C VAL A 20 -8.17 34.72 11.69
N PRO A 21 -8.20 33.41 11.97
CA PRO A 21 -8.36 32.40 10.93
C PRO A 21 -9.78 32.42 10.35
N LEU A 22 -9.89 32.44 9.02
CA LEU A 22 -11.18 32.41 8.32
C LEU A 22 -11.72 30.97 8.29
N ALA A 23 -12.90 30.74 8.86
CA ALA A 23 -13.52 29.41 8.87
C ALA A 23 -13.99 28.99 7.46
N ARG A 24 -13.63 27.78 7.02
CA ARG A 24 -14.18 27.16 5.81
C ARG A 24 -15.62 26.70 6.08
N ALA A 25 -16.57 27.19 5.29
CA ALA A 25 -17.95 26.73 5.32
C ALA A 25 -18.10 25.32 4.68
N PRO A 26 -19.01 24.46 5.18
CA PRO A 26 -19.23 23.12 4.62
C PRO A 26 -20.01 23.17 3.30
N THR A 27 -19.46 22.55 2.26
CA THR A 27 -20.00 22.52 0.88
C THR A 27 -21.27 21.66 0.69
N SER A 28 -21.83 21.11 1.78
CA SER A 28 -23.02 20.24 1.76
C SER A 28 -24.35 21.02 1.64
N LEU A 29 -24.48 22.18 2.31
CA LEU A 29 -25.72 22.96 2.34
C LEU A 29 -26.14 23.49 0.97
N LEU A 30 -25.17 23.89 0.13
CA LEU A 30 -25.44 24.43 -1.20
C LEU A 30 -26.03 23.37 -2.15
N ARG A 31 -25.64 22.09 -2.00
CA ARG A 31 -26.18 20.97 -2.79
C ARG A 31 -27.60 20.59 -2.36
N VAL A 32 -27.92 20.69 -1.07
CA VAL A 32 -29.27 20.43 -0.54
C VAL A 32 -30.26 21.52 -1.00
N LEU A 33 -29.84 22.79 -1.00
CA LEU A 33 -30.65 23.91 -1.51
C LEU A 33 -30.98 23.76 -3.00
N LEU A 34 -30.01 23.34 -3.83
CA LEU A 34 -30.26 23.14 -5.27
C LEU A 34 -31.29 22.04 -5.54
N ALA A 35 -31.22 20.92 -4.81
CA ALA A 35 -32.16 19.80 -4.95
C ALA A 35 -33.59 20.19 -4.54
N ALA A 36 -33.75 20.98 -3.49
CA ALA A 36 -35.06 21.46 -3.02
C ALA A 36 -35.76 22.37 -4.04
N VAL A 37 -35.00 23.26 -4.71
CA VAL A 37 -35.56 24.16 -5.74
C VAL A 37 -36.07 23.37 -6.95
N VAL A 38 -35.30 22.39 -7.45
CA VAL A 38 -35.71 21.55 -8.60
C VAL A 38 -37.00 20.76 -8.28
N LEU A 39 -37.12 20.19 -7.08
CA LEU A 39 -38.33 19.46 -6.66
C LEU A 39 -39.56 20.37 -6.53
N SER A 40 -39.39 21.64 -6.10
CA SER A 40 -40.52 22.58 -6.00
C SER A 40 -41.09 22.99 -7.37
N ALA A 41 -40.25 23.10 -8.40
CA ALA A 41 -40.67 23.48 -9.75
C ALA A 41 -41.58 22.42 -10.42
N PHE A 42 -41.28 21.12 -10.22
CA PHE A 42 -42.09 20.03 -10.79
C PHE A 42 -43.48 19.91 -10.15
N VAL A 43 -43.62 20.27 -8.86
CA VAL A 43 -44.93 20.23 -8.18
C VAL A 43 -45.86 21.35 -8.67
N LEU A 44 -45.32 22.52 -9.04
CA LEU A 44 -46.14 23.63 -9.56
C LEU A 44 -46.78 23.30 -10.92
N VAL A 45 -46.02 22.71 -11.84
CA VAL A 45 -46.48 22.38 -13.20
C VAL A 45 -47.61 21.33 -13.20
N ALA A 46 -47.67 20.45 -12.19
CA ALA A 46 -48.67 19.39 -12.10
C ALA A 46 -50.05 19.87 -11.61
N VAL A 47 -50.15 21.04 -10.97
CA VAL A 47 -51.40 21.51 -10.30
C VAL A 47 -52.29 22.31 -11.25
N GLU A 48 -51.73 22.95 -12.28
CA GLU A 48 -52.48 23.89 -13.13
C GLU A 48 -53.21 23.23 -14.34
N ALA A 49 -52.98 21.93 -14.58
CA ALA A 49 -53.49 21.20 -15.74
C ALA A 49 -54.92 20.61 -15.57
N LYS A 50 -55.70 21.00 -14.57
CA LYS A 50 -57.01 20.40 -14.27
C LYS A 50 -58.16 21.42 -14.10
N GLY A 51 -58.33 22.28 -15.10
CA GLY A 51 -59.43 23.26 -15.17
C GLY A 51 -60.00 23.47 -16.57
N LYS A 52 -61.26 23.03 -16.77
CA LYS A 52 -62.18 23.31 -17.90
C LYS A 52 -61.86 22.75 -19.31
N GLY A 53 -62.87 22.05 -19.84
CA GLY A 53 -63.47 22.44 -21.13
C GLY A 53 -63.13 21.59 -22.36
N LYS A 54 -64.15 20.97 -22.96
CA LYS A 54 -64.05 20.31 -24.28
C LYS A 54 -63.86 21.33 -25.40
N GLY A 55 -62.86 21.13 -26.26
CA GLY A 55 -62.74 21.83 -27.55
C GLY A 55 -61.50 21.41 -28.34
N GLY A 56 -61.66 21.12 -29.64
CA GLY A 56 -60.53 21.01 -30.58
C GLY A 56 -59.80 19.66 -30.68
N LYS A 57 -60.32 18.74 -31.49
CA LYS A 57 -59.48 17.70 -32.13
C LYS A 57 -58.55 18.38 -33.14
N LYS A 58 -57.22 18.38 -32.92
CA LYS A 58 -56.12 18.30 -33.94
C LYS A 58 -54.75 18.72 -33.34
N ALA A 59 -54.18 17.88 -32.48
CA ALA A 59 -52.75 17.94 -32.09
C ALA A 59 -52.25 16.59 -31.54
N ALA A 60 -52.74 15.47 -32.08
CA ALA A 60 -52.45 14.12 -31.57
C ALA A 60 -51.82 13.23 -32.67
N ALA A 61 -50.71 13.69 -33.24
CA ALA A 61 -50.00 12.99 -34.32
C ALA A 61 -48.46 13.20 -34.32
N LYS A 62 -47.82 13.43 -33.16
CA LYS A 62 -46.34 13.43 -33.06
C LYS A 62 -45.79 13.11 -31.66
N ALA A 63 -46.31 12.07 -31.01
CA ALA A 63 -45.78 11.54 -29.73
C ALA A 63 -46.14 10.06 -29.50
N LYS A 64 -46.08 9.22 -30.55
CA LYS A 64 -46.41 7.78 -30.44
C LYS A 64 -45.40 6.89 -31.19
N ALA A 65 -44.13 7.07 -30.85
CA ALA A 65 -43.03 6.14 -31.08
C ALA A 65 -42.09 6.21 -29.86
N ALA A 66 -41.32 5.15 -29.59
CA ALA A 66 -40.41 5.01 -28.44
C ALA A 66 -41.05 4.86 -27.02
N ALA A 67 -42.25 4.28 -26.92
CA ALA A 67 -42.82 3.77 -25.65
C ALA A 67 -43.08 2.25 -25.68
N ALA A 68 -42.28 1.50 -26.47
CA ALA A 68 -42.40 0.06 -26.68
C ALA A 68 -41.02 -0.61 -26.79
N ALA A 69 -40.10 -0.29 -25.88
CA ALA A 69 -38.75 -0.90 -25.79
C ALA A 69 -38.15 -0.79 -24.37
N ALA A 70 -38.97 -1.00 -23.32
CA ALA A 70 -38.51 -0.96 -21.93
C ALA A 70 -39.21 -1.99 -21.01
N GLY A 71 -39.84 -3.01 -21.60
CA GLY A 71 -40.38 -4.17 -20.87
C GLY A 71 -39.27 -5.16 -20.52
N GLY A 72 -38.32 -4.74 -19.69
CA GLY A 72 -37.20 -5.56 -19.23
C GLY A 72 -37.29 -5.84 -17.73
N THR A 73 -37.47 -7.10 -17.37
CA THR A 73 -37.55 -7.57 -15.97
C THR A 73 -36.26 -7.27 -15.21
N ILE A 74 -36.24 -6.24 -14.37
CA ILE A 74 -35.14 -6.03 -13.42
C ILE A 74 -35.33 -6.99 -12.25
N VAL A 75 -34.70 -8.17 -12.36
CA VAL A 75 -34.46 -9.05 -11.22
C VAL A 75 -33.49 -8.31 -10.28
N ALA A 76 -34.01 -7.82 -9.16
CA ALA A 76 -33.22 -7.14 -8.14
C ALA A 76 -32.39 -8.16 -7.34
N ASN A 77 -31.34 -8.70 -7.98
CA ASN A 77 -30.27 -9.40 -7.29
C ASN A 77 -29.55 -8.40 -6.37
N THR A 78 -30.02 -8.34 -5.12
CA THR A 78 -29.38 -7.56 -4.05
C THR A 78 -28.16 -8.31 -3.56
N ALA A 79 -27.20 -8.52 -4.46
CA ALA A 79 -25.88 -9.02 -4.12
C ALA A 79 -25.24 -8.01 -3.17
N LYS A 80 -25.13 -8.37 -1.89
CA LYS A 80 -24.22 -7.68 -0.99
C LYS A 80 -22.84 -7.78 -1.61
N SER A 81 -22.27 -6.64 -1.97
CA SER A 81 -20.84 -6.55 -2.30
C SER A 81 -20.04 -6.75 -1.01
N GLY A 82 -19.91 -8.01 -0.61
CA GLY A 82 -18.72 -8.46 0.11
C GLY A 82 -17.62 -8.59 -0.93
N SER A 83 -16.48 -7.97 -0.67
CA SER A 83 -15.26 -8.20 -1.44
C SER A 83 -15.04 -9.70 -1.61
N PRO A 84 -14.58 -10.20 -2.77
CA PRO A 84 -14.26 -11.60 -2.93
C PRO A 84 -13.23 -12.00 -1.87
N MET A 85 -13.64 -12.84 -0.93
CA MET A 85 -12.77 -13.27 0.16
C MET A 85 -11.61 -14.03 -0.46
N SER A 86 -10.39 -13.53 -0.22
CA SER A 86 -9.18 -14.09 -0.82
C SER A 86 -9.07 -15.58 -0.49
N LYS A 87 -8.93 -16.42 -1.52
CA LYS A 87 -8.62 -17.84 -1.34
C LYS A 87 -7.19 -18.09 -0.80
N ARG A 88 -6.37 -17.04 -0.71
CA ARG A 88 -5.06 -17.04 -0.01
C ARG A 88 -5.26 -16.45 1.38
N GLY A 89 -4.69 -17.09 2.40
CA GLY A 89 -4.72 -16.61 3.79
C GLY A 89 -4.04 -15.25 3.97
N ASN A 90 -4.32 -14.59 5.08
CA ASN A 90 -3.73 -13.29 5.41
C ASN A 90 -2.35 -13.46 6.07
N THR A 91 -1.37 -12.70 5.58
CA THR A 91 -0.09 -12.54 6.28
C THR A 91 -0.18 -11.29 7.16
N GLU A 92 -0.03 -11.45 8.47
CA GLU A 92 0.01 -10.36 9.43
C GLU A 92 1.46 -10.04 9.82
N LYS A 93 1.88 -8.79 9.63
CA LYS A 93 3.17 -8.29 10.14
C LYS A 93 3.02 -8.04 11.64
N THR A 94 3.59 -8.92 12.47
CA THR A 94 3.33 -8.88 13.92
C THR A 94 4.25 -7.90 14.64
N VAL A 95 5.57 -8.02 14.47
CA VAL A 95 6.55 -7.27 15.27
C VAL A 95 7.71 -6.76 14.40
N PRO A 96 7.99 -5.44 14.38
CA PRO A 96 9.17 -4.89 13.73
C PRO A 96 10.44 -5.23 14.51
N LEU A 97 11.44 -5.77 13.82
CA LEU A 97 12.72 -6.17 14.40
C LEU A 97 13.70 -5.00 14.35
N ARG A 98 13.75 -4.18 15.41
CA ARG A 98 14.67 -3.02 15.48
C ARG A 98 16.15 -3.43 15.31
N THR A 99 16.53 -4.63 15.74
CA THR A 99 17.88 -5.19 15.59
C THR A 99 18.29 -5.50 14.15
N HIS A 100 17.32 -5.54 13.22
CA HIS A 100 17.51 -5.80 11.80
C HIS A 100 16.85 -4.70 10.94
N SER A 101 16.61 -3.52 11.51
CA SER A 101 15.99 -2.37 10.82
C SER A 101 16.86 -1.13 10.95
N LEU A 102 17.19 -0.52 9.81
CA LEU A 102 18.14 0.58 9.66
C LEU A 102 17.45 1.76 8.97
N TYR A 103 17.57 2.96 9.52
CA TYR A 103 17.02 4.20 8.97
C TYR A 103 17.74 5.39 9.62
N ALA A 104 17.66 6.56 8.99
CA ALA A 104 18.30 7.78 9.51
C ALA A 104 17.76 8.16 10.92
N PRO A 105 18.62 8.60 11.87
CA PRO A 105 20.07 8.71 11.75
C PRO A 105 20.77 7.34 11.81
N TYR A 106 21.69 7.07 10.88
CA TYR A 106 22.35 5.75 10.76
C TYR A 106 23.46 5.48 11.77
N VAL A 107 23.96 6.51 12.45
CA VAL A 107 24.98 6.40 13.50
C VAL A 107 24.57 7.23 14.71
N ASP A 108 24.88 6.70 15.88
CA ASP A 108 24.73 7.37 17.17
C ASP A 108 25.86 8.42 17.35
N SER A 109 25.83 9.18 18.46
CA SER A 109 26.81 10.25 18.74
C SER A 109 28.28 9.80 18.68
N ASP A 110 28.55 8.54 18.99
CA ASP A 110 29.90 7.93 18.99
C ASP A 110 30.36 7.48 17.59
N LEU A 111 29.67 7.90 16.53
CA LEU A 111 29.91 7.53 15.12
C LEU A 111 29.80 6.02 14.82
N GLN A 112 29.14 5.26 15.69
CA GLN A 112 28.85 3.83 15.52
C GLN A 112 27.35 3.58 15.37
N ASN A 113 26.98 2.43 14.82
CA ASN A 113 25.61 1.92 14.88
C ASN A 113 25.56 0.72 15.83
N ARG A 114 24.54 0.66 16.69
CA ARG A 114 24.39 -0.42 17.66
C ARG A 114 24.17 -1.81 17.04
N TRP A 115 23.49 -1.88 15.90
CA TRP A 115 22.93 -3.10 15.31
C TRP A 115 23.55 -3.53 13.98
N PHE A 116 24.23 -2.63 13.28
CA PHE A 116 24.89 -2.90 12.00
C PHE A 116 26.37 -2.53 12.05
N ASP A 117 27.19 -3.33 11.37
CA ASP A 117 28.56 -2.98 11.01
C ASP A 117 28.60 -2.52 9.55
N PHE A 118 29.56 -1.65 9.24
CA PHE A 118 29.82 -1.13 7.89
C PHE A 118 31.30 -1.29 7.59
N GLY A 119 31.65 -1.56 6.33
CA GLY A 119 33.03 -1.75 5.92
C GLY A 119 33.25 -1.65 4.41
N GLY A 120 34.52 -1.84 4.01
CA GLY A 120 34.96 -1.61 2.64
C GLY A 120 34.87 -0.14 2.24
N SER A 121 34.36 0.15 1.05
CA SER A 121 34.13 1.51 0.53
C SER A 121 32.91 2.23 1.12
N THR A 122 32.23 1.65 2.11
CA THR A 122 30.94 2.15 2.59
C THR A 122 31.06 3.52 3.27
N ILE A 123 30.28 4.49 2.81
CA ILE A 123 30.21 5.85 3.37
C ILE A 123 28.82 6.06 3.97
N ILE A 124 28.77 6.42 5.25
CA ILE A 124 27.52 6.71 5.95
C ILE A 124 27.23 8.20 5.85
N ASN A 125 26.15 8.58 5.14
CA ASN A 125 25.62 9.94 5.21
C ASN A 125 24.49 9.95 6.25
N THR A 126 24.84 10.29 7.50
CA THR A 126 24.04 10.08 8.72
C THR A 126 22.53 10.35 8.57
N ASN A 127 22.15 11.40 7.82
CA ASN A 127 20.76 11.84 7.68
C ASN A 127 20.20 11.69 6.23
N LYS A 128 20.83 10.89 5.37
CA LYS A 128 20.38 10.67 3.98
C LYS A 128 20.33 9.20 3.57
N HIS A 129 21.47 8.52 3.62
CA HIS A 129 21.62 7.13 3.13
C HIS A 129 22.95 6.52 3.57
N VAL A 130 23.06 5.19 3.47
CA VAL A 130 24.32 4.44 3.53
C VAL A 130 24.74 4.10 2.11
N ARG A 131 25.87 4.65 1.67
CA ARG A 131 26.43 4.42 0.33
C ARG A 131 27.42 3.27 0.37
N LEU A 132 27.11 2.14 -0.25
CA LEU A 132 28.00 0.97 -0.30
C LEU A 132 29.20 1.21 -1.23
N THR A 133 28.94 1.66 -2.46
CA THR A 133 29.96 2.12 -3.42
C THR A 133 29.64 3.51 -3.95
N GLN A 134 30.68 4.20 -4.43
CA GLN A 134 30.53 5.45 -5.18
C GLN A 134 30.52 5.15 -6.69
N ASP A 135 30.06 6.12 -7.49
CA ASP A 135 30.31 6.19 -8.93
C ASP A 135 31.80 6.48 -9.20
N ARG A 136 32.62 5.44 -8.94
CA ARG A 136 34.07 5.30 -9.11
C ARG A 136 34.37 3.81 -9.34
N ALA A 137 35.37 3.50 -10.17
CA ALA A 137 35.85 2.14 -10.38
C ALA A 137 36.45 1.51 -9.11
N SER A 138 36.49 0.17 -9.08
CA SER A 138 37.16 -0.65 -8.06
C SER A 138 36.74 -0.32 -6.62
N GLN A 139 35.44 -0.25 -6.36
CA GLN A 139 34.88 -0.07 -5.01
C GLN A 139 34.20 -1.36 -4.57
N ALA A 140 34.44 -1.80 -3.33
CA ALA A 140 33.77 -2.94 -2.70
C ALA A 140 33.36 -2.53 -1.29
N GLY A 141 32.05 -2.50 -1.00
CA GLY A 141 31.53 -2.02 0.27
C GLY A 141 30.36 -2.86 0.77
N TRP A 142 30.22 -2.97 2.09
CA TRP A 142 29.19 -3.76 2.74
C TRP A 142 28.65 -3.14 4.02
N LEU A 143 27.43 -3.56 4.37
CA LEU A 143 26.85 -3.43 5.70
C LEU A 143 26.23 -4.77 6.14
N TRP A 144 26.34 -5.12 7.42
CA TRP A 144 25.86 -6.40 7.96
C TRP A 144 25.22 -6.22 9.34
N SER A 145 24.16 -6.97 9.63
CA SER A 145 23.62 -7.06 10.98
C SER A 145 24.68 -7.66 11.93
N ARG A 146 24.72 -7.15 13.16
CA ARG A 146 25.56 -7.66 14.25
C ARG A 146 24.98 -8.91 14.91
N LEU A 147 23.66 -9.03 14.87
CA LEU A 147 22.92 -10.17 15.37
C LEU A 147 22.39 -10.99 14.20
N ALA A 148 22.21 -12.29 14.45
CA ALA A 148 21.55 -13.19 13.52
C ALA A 148 20.02 -13.09 13.64
N LEU A 149 19.33 -13.39 12.54
CA LEU A 149 17.89 -13.28 12.38
C LEU A 149 17.21 -14.54 12.95
N ALA A 150 16.73 -14.43 14.19
CA ALA A 150 16.10 -15.54 14.91
C ALA A 150 14.70 -15.99 14.42
N PRO A 151 13.82 -15.12 13.86
CA PRO A 151 12.48 -15.55 13.45
C PRO A 151 12.48 -16.54 12.28
N ASN A 152 11.60 -17.54 12.36
CA ASN A 152 11.43 -18.55 11.32
C ASN A 152 10.82 -17.99 10.03
N SER A 153 9.88 -17.05 10.15
CA SER A 153 9.24 -16.38 9.00
C SER A 153 9.40 -14.88 9.19
N PHE A 154 9.79 -14.17 8.13
CA PHE A 154 10.06 -12.75 8.21
C PHE A 154 9.86 -12.06 6.86
N GLU A 155 9.74 -10.74 6.92
CA GLU A 155 9.76 -9.88 5.75
C GLU A 155 10.82 -8.80 5.94
N VAL A 156 11.66 -8.60 4.92
CA VAL A 156 12.60 -7.48 4.81
C VAL A 156 12.14 -6.59 3.67
N GLU A 157 11.69 -5.38 3.99
CA GLU A 157 11.49 -4.30 3.03
C GLU A 157 12.68 -3.34 3.12
N PHE A 158 13.33 -3.03 2.01
CA PHE A 158 14.39 -2.03 1.97
C PHE A 158 14.23 -1.06 0.80
N GLU A 159 14.59 0.20 1.05
CA GLU A 159 14.60 1.29 0.09
C GLU A 159 16.02 1.51 -0.40
N PHE A 160 16.21 1.62 -1.72
CA PHE A 160 17.52 1.75 -2.34
C PHE A 160 17.50 2.71 -3.54
N ARG A 161 18.70 3.10 -3.98
CA ARG A 161 18.92 3.87 -5.20
C ARG A 161 20.20 3.40 -5.87
N VAL A 162 20.11 3.14 -7.18
CA VAL A 162 21.26 2.91 -8.06
C VAL A 162 21.34 4.06 -9.05
N ASP A 163 22.47 4.76 -9.06
CA ASP A 163 22.63 6.02 -9.79
C ASP A 163 24.08 6.26 -10.21
N GLY A 164 24.29 6.86 -11.38
CA GLY A 164 25.60 7.09 -11.95
C GLY A 164 25.54 8.00 -13.17
N LYS A 165 26.65 8.68 -13.46
CA LYS A 165 26.72 9.70 -14.53
C LYS A 165 26.49 9.11 -15.92
N SER A 166 26.94 7.88 -16.13
CA SER A 166 26.87 7.19 -17.43
C SER A 166 25.46 6.69 -17.73
N SER A 167 25.03 6.82 -18.98
CA SER A 167 23.76 6.27 -19.48
C SER A 167 23.90 4.91 -20.16
N THR A 168 25.12 4.47 -20.50
CA THR A 168 25.37 3.30 -21.38
C THR A 168 26.33 2.27 -20.79
N LEU A 169 27.34 2.71 -20.03
CA LEU A 169 28.34 1.85 -19.40
C LEU A 169 28.35 2.12 -17.89
N TYR A 170 27.85 1.18 -17.10
CA TYR A 170 27.64 1.28 -15.66
C TYR A 170 27.64 -0.14 -15.07
N GLY A 171 27.92 -0.28 -13.78
CA GLY A 171 28.06 -1.59 -13.13
C GLY A 171 28.64 -1.51 -11.71
N ASP A 172 28.78 -2.63 -11.00
CA ASP A 172 28.30 -3.95 -11.43
C ASP A 172 26.91 -4.22 -10.82
N GLY A 173 26.73 -3.80 -9.56
CA GLY A 173 25.45 -3.88 -8.87
C GLY A 173 25.61 -3.97 -7.36
N PHE A 174 24.57 -4.47 -6.70
CA PHE A 174 24.58 -4.79 -5.28
C PHE A 174 23.85 -6.09 -4.97
N ALA A 175 24.03 -6.62 -3.76
CA ALA A 175 23.39 -7.84 -3.28
C ALA A 175 22.83 -7.66 -1.87
N MET A 176 21.74 -8.38 -1.57
CA MET A 176 21.21 -8.61 -0.22
C MET A 176 21.44 -10.07 0.17
N TRP A 177 21.77 -10.31 1.44
CA TRP A 177 22.26 -11.59 1.93
C TRP A 177 21.48 -12.10 3.14
N PHE A 178 21.26 -13.42 3.19
CA PHE A 178 20.82 -14.17 4.36
C PHE A 178 21.74 -15.38 4.55
N THR A 179 22.84 -15.20 5.28
CA THR A 179 23.96 -16.16 5.32
C THR A 179 24.47 -16.46 6.71
N LYS A 180 25.08 -17.65 6.92
CA LYS A 180 25.68 -18.02 8.22
C LYS A 180 26.90 -17.17 8.59
N ALA A 181 27.72 -16.83 7.60
CA ALA A 181 28.83 -15.89 7.74
C ALA A 181 28.38 -14.45 7.43
N ARG A 182 29.12 -13.46 7.91
CA ARG A 182 28.89 -12.02 7.69
C ARG A 182 30.21 -11.29 7.49
N ALA A 183 30.18 -10.10 6.89
CA ALA A 183 31.34 -9.21 6.72
C ALA A 183 32.56 -9.83 5.98
N GLY A 184 32.36 -10.93 5.25
CA GLY A 184 33.33 -11.43 4.28
C GLY A 184 33.37 -10.51 3.06
N THR A 185 34.57 -10.21 2.56
CA THR A 185 34.80 -9.45 1.32
C THR A 185 35.23 -10.40 0.22
N GLY A 186 34.77 -10.16 -1.01
CA GLY A 186 35.11 -10.98 -2.17
C GLY A 186 34.49 -10.47 -3.47
N PRO A 187 34.53 -11.27 -4.54
CA PRO A 187 34.09 -10.85 -5.87
C PRO A 187 32.57 -10.97 -6.08
N ALA A 188 31.82 -11.61 -5.19
CA ALA A 188 30.36 -11.70 -5.29
C ALA A 188 29.73 -10.38 -4.80
N PHE A 189 29.69 -9.38 -5.68
CA PHE A 189 29.18 -8.04 -5.39
C PHE A 189 29.75 -7.44 -4.09
N GLY A 190 31.06 -7.59 -3.87
CA GLY A 190 31.78 -7.09 -2.70
C GLY A 190 31.76 -8.01 -1.48
N SER A 191 31.08 -9.17 -1.56
CA SER A 191 31.04 -10.21 -0.53
C SER A 191 31.74 -11.50 -0.99
N ALA A 192 31.91 -12.45 -0.07
CA ALA A 192 32.57 -13.73 -0.32
C ALA A 192 31.89 -14.54 -1.45
N ASP A 193 32.72 -15.20 -2.26
CA ASP A 193 32.35 -16.09 -3.36
C ASP A 193 31.81 -17.45 -2.90
N TYR A 194 32.19 -17.91 -1.71
CA TYR A 194 31.59 -19.07 -1.04
C TYR A 194 30.72 -18.60 0.13
N TRP A 195 29.45 -18.97 0.14
CA TRP A 195 28.54 -18.69 1.25
C TRP A 195 27.55 -19.83 1.52
N ASP A 196 27.16 -19.99 2.77
CA ASP A 196 26.05 -20.85 3.19
C ASP A 196 24.84 -19.96 3.48
N GLY A 197 23.84 -20.02 2.60
CA GLY A 197 22.63 -19.20 2.65
C GLY A 197 22.12 -18.72 1.29
N LEU A 198 21.46 -17.57 1.29
CA LEU A 198 20.85 -16.95 0.11
C LEU A 198 21.54 -15.61 -0.20
N GLY A 199 21.95 -15.44 -1.45
CA GLY A 199 22.27 -14.14 -2.04
C GLY A 199 21.16 -13.73 -3.01
N ILE A 200 20.71 -12.47 -2.94
CA ILE A 200 19.79 -11.86 -3.90
C ILE A 200 20.52 -10.69 -4.55
N PHE A 201 20.83 -10.84 -5.82
CA PHE A 201 21.67 -9.95 -6.62
C PHE A 201 20.81 -8.99 -7.42
N PHE A 202 21.22 -7.73 -7.45
CA PHE A 202 20.63 -6.61 -8.18
C PHE A 202 21.71 -6.11 -9.14
N ASP A 203 21.71 -6.72 -10.31
CA ASP A 203 22.78 -6.73 -11.28
C ASP A 203 22.47 -5.74 -12.41
N THR A 204 23.39 -4.80 -12.67
CA THR A 204 23.20 -3.76 -13.69
C THR A 204 24.09 -3.95 -14.92
N TYR A 205 25.04 -4.89 -14.89
CA TYR A 205 26.02 -5.09 -15.96
C TYR A 205 26.06 -6.55 -16.43
N ALA A 206 26.23 -6.77 -17.73
CA ALA A 206 26.26 -8.11 -18.30
C ALA A 206 27.70 -8.52 -18.61
N ASN A 207 28.31 -9.35 -17.78
CA ASN A 207 29.68 -9.86 -18.03
C ASN A 207 29.71 -10.83 -19.21
N SER A 208 28.58 -11.46 -19.54
CA SER A 208 28.45 -12.37 -20.68
C SER A 208 27.13 -12.20 -21.45
N ARG A 209 26.96 -12.99 -22.52
CA ARG A 209 25.75 -12.91 -23.37
C ARG A 209 24.64 -13.81 -22.85
N HIS A 210 23.55 -13.17 -22.42
CA HIS A 210 22.36 -13.86 -21.91
C HIS A 210 21.16 -13.85 -22.87
N SER A 211 20.16 -14.67 -22.56
CA SER A 211 18.84 -14.67 -23.20
C SER A 211 17.86 -13.64 -22.61
N TYR A 212 18.24 -13.03 -21.49
CA TYR A 212 17.47 -12.04 -20.74
C TYR A 212 18.15 -10.65 -20.77
N SER A 213 17.41 -9.61 -20.44
CA SER A 213 17.92 -8.23 -20.39
C SER A 213 18.44 -7.85 -18.99
N PHE A 214 19.29 -6.82 -18.97
CA PHE A 214 19.76 -6.15 -17.76
C PHE A 214 19.15 -4.74 -17.69
N PRO A 215 18.96 -4.14 -16.50
CA PRO A 215 19.26 -4.71 -15.18
C PRO A 215 18.40 -5.93 -14.83
N ARG A 216 18.95 -6.80 -13.98
CA ARG A 216 18.37 -8.08 -13.59
C ARG A 216 18.43 -8.26 -12.08
N ILE A 217 17.42 -8.91 -11.52
CA ILE A 217 17.39 -9.29 -10.12
C ILE A 217 17.24 -10.80 -10.05
N TYR A 218 18.15 -11.50 -9.37
CA TYR A 218 18.13 -12.96 -9.26
C TYR A 218 18.60 -13.44 -7.88
N ALA A 219 18.25 -14.67 -7.55
CA ALA A 219 18.59 -15.30 -6.28
C ALA A 219 19.44 -16.55 -6.51
N ILE A 220 20.49 -16.73 -5.73
CA ILE A 220 21.30 -17.96 -5.67
C ILE A 220 21.31 -18.46 -4.22
N LYS A 221 20.86 -19.70 -4.02
CA LYS A 221 21.10 -20.43 -2.78
C LYS A 221 22.40 -21.21 -2.91
N ASN A 222 23.29 -21.06 -1.93
CA ASN A 222 24.55 -21.77 -1.86
C ASN A 222 24.67 -22.42 -0.47
N ASP A 223 25.39 -23.54 -0.39
CA ASP A 223 25.66 -24.32 0.82
C ASP A 223 27.13 -24.20 1.28
N GLY A 224 27.88 -23.30 0.63
CA GLY A 224 29.31 -23.07 0.84
C GLY A 224 30.21 -23.93 -0.05
N THR A 225 29.66 -24.78 -0.93
CA THR A 225 30.48 -25.68 -1.78
C THR A 225 30.83 -25.11 -3.15
N LYS A 226 30.07 -24.14 -3.66
CA LYS A 226 30.28 -23.54 -4.99
C LYS A 226 30.78 -22.10 -4.86
N SER A 227 31.69 -21.70 -5.76
CA SER A 227 32.06 -20.31 -5.98
C SER A 227 30.96 -19.57 -6.76
N TYR A 228 30.88 -18.25 -6.62
CA TYR A 228 30.09 -17.40 -7.52
C TYR A 228 30.75 -17.30 -8.91
N GLU A 229 29.99 -17.58 -9.97
CA GLU A 229 30.49 -17.48 -11.36
C GLU A 229 30.40 -16.05 -11.90
N VAL A 230 31.36 -15.20 -11.48
CA VAL A 230 31.45 -13.78 -11.88
C VAL A 230 31.46 -13.60 -13.40
N GLY A 231 32.19 -14.46 -14.13
CA GLY A 231 32.35 -14.31 -15.59
C GLY A 231 31.08 -14.57 -16.40
N THR A 232 30.06 -15.17 -15.79
CA THR A 232 28.77 -15.48 -16.44
C THR A 232 27.57 -15.03 -15.60
N ASP A 233 27.74 -14.02 -14.73
CA ASP A 233 26.65 -13.39 -13.98
C ASP A 233 25.84 -14.41 -13.15
N GLY A 234 26.53 -15.40 -12.57
CA GLY A 234 25.93 -16.49 -11.78
C GLY A 234 25.08 -17.50 -12.58
N GLN A 235 25.14 -17.50 -13.92
CA GLN A 235 24.32 -18.34 -14.78
C GLN A 235 24.41 -19.84 -14.44
N GLY A 236 23.26 -20.49 -14.32
CA GLY A 236 23.13 -21.89 -13.93
C GLY A 236 23.22 -22.12 -12.42
N GLN A 237 23.41 -21.07 -11.64
CA GLN A 237 23.35 -21.07 -10.17
C GLN A 237 22.03 -20.46 -9.67
N GLU A 238 21.28 -19.72 -10.51
CA GLU A 238 20.07 -19.04 -10.09
C GLU A 238 18.90 -19.99 -9.78
N ILE A 239 18.18 -19.70 -8.69
CA ILE A 239 16.95 -20.40 -8.28
C ILE A 239 15.68 -19.60 -8.60
N GLY A 240 15.82 -18.37 -9.10
CA GLY A 240 14.74 -17.49 -9.52
C GLY A 240 15.28 -16.12 -9.91
N GLY A 241 14.60 -15.40 -10.81
CA GLY A 241 15.02 -14.08 -11.24
C GLY A 241 14.00 -13.37 -12.16
N CYS A 242 14.12 -12.05 -12.26
CA CYS A 242 13.39 -11.21 -13.22
C CYS A 242 14.33 -10.15 -13.83
N SER A 243 13.98 -9.66 -15.02
CA SER A 243 14.65 -8.51 -15.64
C SER A 243 13.75 -7.28 -15.50
N LEU A 244 14.31 -6.19 -14.96
CA LEU A 244 13.56 -5.04 -14.47
C LEU A 244 14.48 -3.83 -14.38
N ASP A 245 14.08 -2.68 -14.92
CA ASP A 245 14.87 -1.45 -14.73
C ASP A 245 14.59 -0.81 -13.38
N PHE A 246 15.59 -0.85 -12.50
CA PHE A 246 15.61 -0.23 -11.18
C PHE A 246 16.68 0.87 -11.06
N ARG A 247 17.32 1.27 -12.17
CA ARG A 247 18.40 2.26 -12.19
C ARG A 247 17.87 3.65 -12.54
N ARG A 248 18.21 4.67 -11.74
CA ARG A 248 17.77 6.07 -11.92
C ARG A 248 16.25 6.23 -12.08
N THR A 249 15.47 5.51 -11.27
CA THR A 249 14.00 5.58 -11.26
C THR A 249 13.47 6.91 -10.71
N ASP A 250 12.33 7.39 -11.25
CA ASP A 250 11.68 8.64 -10.81
C ASP A 250 11.13 8.56 -9.37
N VAL A 251 10.75 7.36 -8.92
CA VAL A 251 10.37 7.07 -7.53
C VAL A 251 11.48 6.29 -6.83
N THR A 252 11.58 6.41 -5.51
CA THR A 252 12.52 5.62 -4.71
C THR A 252 12.21 4.14 -4.89
N ALA A 253 13.21 3.38 -5.37
CA ALA A 253 13.07 1.95 -5.55
C ALA A 253 12.99 1.24 -4.19
N LYS A 254 12.12 0.24 -4.10
CA LYS A 254 12.01 -0.64 -2.93
C LYS A 254 12.03 -2.08 -3.35
N ALA A 255 12.64 -2.92 -2.52
CA ALA A 255 12.54 -4.36 -2.61
C ALA A 255 11.96 -4.92 -1.31
N ARG A 256 11.06 -5.89 -1.43
CA ARG A 256 10.44 -6.58 -0.31
C ARG A 256 10.58 -8.08 -0.51
N PHE A 257 11.41 -8.69 0.31
CA PHE A 257 11.59 -10.13 0.36
C PHE A 257 10.77 -10.70 1.51
N THR A 258 9.91 -11.67 1.20
CA THR A 258 9.06 -12.36 2.17
C THR A 258 9.50 -13.81 2.23
N TYR A 259 9.92 -14.28 3.41
CA TYR A 259 10.35 -15.64 3.67
C TYR A 259 9.44 -16.36 4.67
N PHE A 260 9.03 -17.58 4.33
CA PHE A 260 8.25 -18.46 5.18
C PHE A 260 8.98 -19.78 5.39
N ARG A 261 9.16 -20.17 6.65
CA ARG A 261 9.69 -21.49 7.04
C ARG A 261 8.57 -22.36 7.58
N GLY A 262 8.43 -23.58 7.07
CA GLY A 262 7.44 -24.55 7.54
C GLY A 262 7.73 -25.04 8.97
N LYS A 263 6.81 -25.73 9.66
CA LYS A 263 5.41 -26.07 9.33
C LYS A 263 4.47 -25.20 10.18
N PHE A 264 3.26 -24.92 9.69
CA PHE A 264 2.17 -24.61 10.62
C PHE A 264 1.79 -25.88 11.36
N THR A 265 2.04 -25.91 12.68
CA THR A 265 1.36 -26.86 13.55
C THR A 265 -0.12 -26.50 13.52
N GLU A 266 -0.95 -27.38 12.97
CA GLU A 266 -2.40 -27.25 12.92
C GLU A 266 -2.97 -27.35 14.35
N VAL A 267 -2.93 -26.24 15.11
CA VAL A 267 -3.57 -26.14 16.43
C VAL A 267 -5.07 -25.97 16.22
N GLY A 268 -5.71 -27.08 15.89
CA GLY A 268 -7.10 -27.14 15.49
C GLY A 268 -7.30 -28.34 14.59
N SER A 269 -7.23 -29.54 15.16
CA SER A 269 -7.56 -30.80 14.47
C SER A 269 -8.99 -30.74 13.94
N ILE A 270 -9.16 -30.29 12.70
CA ILE A 270 -10.38 -30.51 11.96
C ILE A 270 -10.34 -31.98 11.56
N SER A 271 -11.03 -32.81 12.32
CA SER A 271 -11.35 -34.17 11.89
C SER A 271 -12.25 -34.08 10.65
N VAL A 272 -11.65 -34.00 9.46
CA VAL A 272 -12.31 -34.05 8.16
C VAL A 272 -12.73 -35.51 7.90
N SER A 273 -13.71 -35.98 8.66
CA SER A 273 -14.62 -37.01 8.18
C SER A 273 -15.64 -36.36 7.24
N ASP A 274 -15.92 -37.02 6.12
CA ASP A 274 -16.94 -36.66 5.13
C ASP A 274 -16.61 -35.52 4.15
N SER A 275 -15.42 -35.57 3.55
CA SER A 275 -15.19 -35.01 2.20
C SER A 275 -15.05 -36.16 1.18
N PRO A 276 -15.71 -36.12 0.01
CA PRO A 276 -15.54 -37.12 -1.05
C PRO A 276 -14.25 -36.94 -1.86
N ILE A 277 -13.47 -35.89 -1.55
CA ILE A 277 -12.12 -35.68 -2.05
C ILE A 277 -11.17 -36.32 -1.03
N GLY A 278 -10.27 -37.18 -1.48
CA GLY A 278 -9.36 -37.95 -0.63
C GLY A 278 -8.48 -37.12 0.31
N PRO A 279 -7.73 -37.78 1.22
CA PRO A 279 -6.93 -37.09 2.23
C PRO A 279 -6.03 -36.04 1.60
N ILE A 280 -6.01 -34.83 2.19
CA ILE A 280 -5.13 -33.75 1.76
C ILE A 280 -3.70 -34.16 2.09
N THR A 281 -2.96 -34.65 1.09
CA THR A 281 -1.73 -35.44 1.31
C THR A 281 -0.49 -34.66 1.72
N ASP A 282 -0.52 -33.32 1.78
CA ASP A 282 0.58 -32.55 2.37
C ASP A 282 0.15 -31.18 2.94
N PRO A 283 0.22 -30.97 4.28
CA PRO A 283 0.05 -29.65 4.91
C PRO A 283 1.06 -28.59 4.42
N LEU A 284 2.21 -29.00 3.87
CA LEU A 284 3.24 -28.09 3.38
C LEU A 284 2.81 -27.30 2.13
N SER A 285 1.86 -27.85 1.34
CA SER A 285 1.33 -27.23 0.13
C SER A 285 0.41 -26.01 0.37
N LEU A 286 0.12 -25.68 1.63
CA LEU A 286 -0.70 -24.52 2.03
C LEU A 286 0.11 -23.29 2.46
N LEU A 287 1.45 -23.40 2.52
CA LEU A 287 2.31 -22.26 2.79
C LEU A 287 2.32 -21.29 1.60
N PRO A 288 2.20 -19.97 1.81
CA PRO A 288 2.53 -19.01 0.76
C PRO A 288 4.02 -19.18 0.40
N PRO A 289 4.37 -19.21 -0.88
CA PRO A 289 5.75 -19.37 -1.27
C PRO A 289 6.54 -18.10 -0.95
N SER A 290 7.83 -18.27 -0.69
CA SER A 290 8.72 -17.14 -0.45
C SER A 290 8.92 -16.36 -1.75
N GLN A 291 8.98 -15.03 -1.71
CA GLN A 291 8.96 -14.21 -2.92
C GLN A 291 9.71 -12.90 -2.75
N LEU A 292 10.18 -12.36 -3.87
CA LEU A 292 10.71 -11.01 -3.98
C LEU A 292 9.72 -10.14 -4.78
N ALA A 293 9.30 -9.02 -4.19
CA ALA A 293 8.51 -7.99 -4.86
C ALA A 293 9.29 -6.67 -4.93
N ILE A 294 9.14 -5.92 -6.01
CA ILE A 294 9.82 -4.66 -6.28
C ILE A 294 8.80 -3.55 -6.52
N GLN A 295 9.08 -2.36 -6.00
CA GLN A 295 8.44 -1.10 -6.35
C GLN A 295 9.49 -0.22 -7.03
N HIS A 296 9.25 0.23 -8.26
CA HIS A 296 10.22 1.01 -9.04
C HIS A 296 9.56 2.00 -10.03
N ASP A 297 8.35 1.68 -10.54
CA ASP A 297 7.59 2.58 -11.43
C ASP A 297 6.82 3.69 -10.67
N LYS A 298 6.09 3.32 -9.62
CA LYS A 298 5.14 4.21 -8.91
C LYS A 298 5.09 3.91 -7.42
N TRP A 299 4.76 4.94 -6.64
CA TRP A 299 4.47 4.82 -5.21
C TRP A 299 3.40 3.77 -4.92
N ASP A 300 3.67 2.93 -3.92
CA ASP A 300 2.82 1.84 -3.43
C ASP A 300 2.41 0.76 -4.47
N GLN A 301 2.99 0.79 -5.68
CA GLN A 301 2.77 -0.22 -6.71
C GLN A 301 3.86 -1.30 -6.66
N TRP A 302 3.52 -2.46 -6.09
CA TRP A 302 4.40 -3.61 -5.97
C TRP A 302 4.19 -4.62 -7.11
N THR A 303 5.27 -4.96 -7.81
CA THR A 303 5.33 -6.02 -8.82
C THR A 303 6.10 -7.22 -8.26
N THR A 304 5.56 -8.43 -8.35
CA THR A 304 6.31 -9.65 -7.99
C THR A 304 7.40 -9.90 -9.04
N CYS A 305 8.66 -9.96 -8.61
CA CYS A 305 9.80 -10.24 -9.47
C CYS A 305 9.94 -11.75 -9.69
N PHE A 306 10.12 -12.51 -8.62
CA PHE A 306 10.13 -13.98 -8.66
C PHE A 306 9.59 -14.58 -7.37
N VAL A 307 9.23 -15.86 -7.48
CA VAL A 307 8.74 -16.72 -6.40
C VAL A 307 9.72 -17.89 -6.28
N LEU A 308 10.01 -18.31 -5.06
CA LEU A 308 10.95 -19.36 -4.72
C LEU A 308 10.24 -20.45 -3.92
N ASP A 309 10.05 -21.61 -4.56
CA ASP A 309 9.41 -22.78 -3.98
C ASP A 309 10.43 -23.76 -3.39
N GLY A 310 10.08 -24.47 -2.31
CA GLY A 310 10.83 -25.63 -1.82
C GLY A 310 12.25 -25.39 -1.28
N PHE A 311 12.68 -24.13 -1.07
CA PHE A 311 13.98 -23.83 -0.46
C PHE A 311 13.84 -23.42 1.01
N GLU A 312 14.84 -23.78 1.82
CA GLU A 312 14.99 -23.36 3.21
C GLU A 312 16.30 -22.58 3.39
N LEU A 313 16.24 -21.49 4.18
CA LEU A 313 17.40 -20.74 4.67
C LEU A 313 18.10 -21.48 5.82
N PRO A 314 19.41 -21.27 6.03
CA PRO A 314 20.11 -21.79 7.21
C PRO A 314 19.52 -21.22 8.50
N ALA A 315 19.66 -21.94 9.61
CA ALA A 315 19.22 -21.47 10.91
C ALA A 315 20.03 -20.23 11.35
N ASN A 316 19.34 -19.19 11.80
CA ASN A 316 19.93 -17.92 12.27
C ASN A 316 20.88 -17.26 11.25
N PRO A 317 20.41 -16.86 10.05
CA PRO A 317 21.23 -16.13 9.09
C PRO A 317 21.47 -14.69 9.54
N PHE A 318 22.61 -14.10 9.19
CA PHE A 318 22.81 -12.64 9.26
C PHE A 318 22.18 -11.97 8.04
N LEU A 319 21.63 -10.77 8.23
CA LEU A 319 21.16 -9.90 7.16
C LEU A 319 22.31 -9.01 6.68
N GLY A 320 22.67 -9.09 5.41
CA GLY A 320 23.75 -8.31 4.81
C GLY A 320 23.33 -7.58 3.56
N PHE A 321 24.07 -6.53 3.21
CA PHE A 321 24.05 -5.90 1.90
C PHE A 321 25.49 -5.59 1.49
N SER A 322 25.83 -5.80 0.22
CA SER A 322 27.13 -5.45 -0.34
C SER A 322 27.00 -4.92 -1.76
N ALA A 323 27.98 -4.16 -2.24
CA ALA A 323 28.04 -3.70 -3.62
C ALA A 323 29.48 -3.70 -4.15
N LEU A 324 29.60 -3.81 -5.48
CA LEU A 324 30.86 -3.81 -6.21
C LEU A 324 30.79 -2.87 -7.43
N THR A 325 31.92 -2.27 -7.77
CA THR A 325 32.15 -1.63 -9.06
C THR A 325 33.46 -2.15 -9.65
N GLY A 326 33.42 -2.63 -10.89
CA GLY A 326 34.59 -3.01 -11.68
C GLY A 326 35.27 -1.80 -12.34
N ASP A 327 35.54 -1.92 -13.64
CA ASP A 327 36.02 -0.81 -14.49
C ASP A 327 34.92 0.22 -14.79
N VAL A 328 33.66 -0.24 -14.80
CA VAL A 328 32.45 0.60 -14.82
C VAL A 328 31.94 0.81 -13.39
N SER A 329 31.12 1.85 -13.19
CA SER A 329 30.65 2.20 -11.85
C SER A 329 29.22 2.74 -11.80
N ASP A 330 28.57 2.46 -10.68
CA ASP A 330 27.38 3.12 -10.14
C ASP A 330 27.57 3.37 -8.64
N ALA A 331 26.88 4.39 -8.13
CA ALA A 331 26.67 4.57 -6.70
C ALA A 331 25.49 3.71 -6.24
N HIS A 332 25.74 2.85 -5.25
CA HIS A 332 24.74 1.97 -4.64
C HIS A 332 24.40 2.47 -3.23
N ASP A 333 23.21 3.05 -3.08
CA ASP A 333 22.74 3.67 -1.85
C ASP A 333 21.59 2.87 -1.20
N ILE A 334 21.74 2.50 0.07
CA ILE A 334 20.67 1.94 0.92
C ILE A 334 20.10 3.07 1.79
N ILE A 335 18.80 3.32 1.67
CA ILE A 335 18.10 4.45 2.30
C ILE A 335 17.44 3.98 3.61
N SER A 336 16.74 2.85 3.59
CA SER A 336 16.17 2.25 4.78
C SER A 336 16.04 0.73 4.65
N ILE A 337 16.01 0.05 5.79
CA ILE A 337 15.76 -1.38 5.94
C ILE A 337 14.72 -1.52 7.07
N THR A 338 13.60 -2.16 6.79
CA THR A 338 12.54 -2.48 7.74
C THR A 338 12.33 -3.98 7.74
N THR A 339 12.73 -4.65 8.81
CA THR A 339 12.52 -6.09 8.98
C THR A 339 11.39 -6.32 9.98
N SER A 340 10.47 -7.24 9.66
CA SER A 340 9.37 -7.64 10.55
C SER A 340 9.23 -9.15 10.62
N ASN A 341 8.87 -9.67 11.80
CA ASN A 341 8.34 -11.03 11.93
C ASN A 341 6.93 -11.09 11.33
N ILE A 342 6.62 -12.18 10.61
CA ILE A 342 5.32 -12.38 9.96
C ILE A 342 4.66 -13.67 10.44
N ALA A 343 3.37 -13.57 10.77
CA ALA A 343 2.49 -14.71 11.00
C ALA A 343 1.61 -14.89 9.76
N TYR A 344 1.52 -16.10 9.22
CA TYR A 344 0.52 -16.43 8.21
C TYR A 344 -0.67 -17.10 8.87
N HIS A 345 -1.85 -16.55 8.62
CA HIS A 345 -3.12 -17.10 9.06
C HIS A 345 -3.78 -17.76 7.84
N PRO A 346 -3.94 -19.10 7.83
CA PRO A 346 -4.64 -19.77 6.74
C PRO A 346 -6.09 -19.27 6.65
N PRO A 347 -6.69 -19.25 5.46
CA PRO A 347 -8.04 -18.74 5.30
C PRO A 347 -9.02 -19.63 6.06
N SER A 348 -9.79 -19.06 6.98
CA SER A 348 -10.77 -19.81 7.76
C SER A 348 -11.85 -20.38 6.84
N VAL A 349 -11.93 -21.71 6.75
CA VAL A 349 -13.06 -22.39 6.10
C VAL A 349 -14.28 -22.22 7.01
N GLU A 350 -15.08 -21.18 6.74
CA GLU A 350 -16.34 -20.97 7.45
C GLU A 350 -17.32 -22.08 7.05
N SER A 351 -17.38 -23.12 7.88
CA SER A 351 -18.38 -24.19 7.75
C SER A 351 -19.77 -23.58 7.79
N ASN A 352 -20.50 -23.66 6.68
CA ASN A 352 -21.89 -23.22 6.58
C ASN A 352 -22.88 -24.17 7.29
N ASN A 353 -22.47 -24.79 8.41
CA ASN A 353 -23.35 -25.49 9.34
C ASN A 353 -24.18 -24.48 10.16
N ARG A 354 -25.00 -23.69 9.46
CA ARG A 354 -26.10 -22.95 10.09
C ARG A 354 -27.22 -23.94 10.40
N PRO A 355 -27.61 -24.13 11.66
CA PRO A 355 -28.80 -24.92 11.96
C PRO A 355 -30.04 -24.28 11.29
N PRO A 356 -31.04 -25.06 10.87
CA PRO A 356 -32.17 -24.56 10.12
C PRO A 356 -33.05 -23.62 10.95
N GLY A 357 -32.85 -22.31 10.74
CA GLY A 357 -33.85 -21.25 10.88
C GLY A 357 -34.48 -21.05 12.26
N SER A 358 -33.89 -20.19 13.10
CA SER A 358 -34.72 -19.33 13.96
C SER A 358 -35.26 -18.17 13.12
N ARG A 359 -36.59 -18.07 12.98
CA ARG A 359 -37.24 -16.92 12.32
C ARG A 359 -36.94 -15.66 13.14
N GLY A 360 -36.05 -14.82 12.63
CA GLY A 360 -35.70 -13.56 13.28
C GLY A 360 -36.94 -12.66 13.42
N ILE A 361 -37.28 -12.31 14.66
CA ILE A 361 -38.25 -11.26 15.00
C ILE A 361 -37.81 -9.96 14.26
N PRO A 362 -38.72 -9.19 13.62
CA PRO A 362 -38.36 -8.03 12.78
C PRO A 362 -37.73 -6.88 13.59
N GLY A 363 -36.42 -7.00 13.84
CA GLY A 363 -35.66 -6.13 14.73
C GLY A 363 -35.22 -4.80 14.09
N LYS A 364 -35.40 -3.71 14.85
CA LYS A 364 -34.86 -2.35 14.67
C LYS A 364 -35.19 -1.59 13.36
N ALA A 365 -35.15 -2.20 12.18
CA ALA A 365 -35.41 -1.52 10.91
C ALA A 365 -36.87 -1.04 10.78
N PHE A 366 -37.84 -1.88 11.15
CA PHE A 366 -39.27 -1.56 11.10
C PHE A 366 -39.65 -0.42 12.05
N PHE A 367 -39.22 -0.50 13.31
CA PHE A 367 -39.40 0.59 14.29
C PHE A 367 -38.69 1.88 13.89
N GLY A 368 -37.50 1.80 13.28
CA GLY A 368 -36.77 2.94 12.72
C GLY A 368 -37.42 3.59 11.47
N PHE A 369 -38.39 2.91 10.84
CA PHE A 369 -39.21 3.46 9.76
C PHE A 369 -40.47 4.15 10.32
N ILE A 370 -41.19 3.49 11.23
CA ILE A 370 -42.36 4.06 11.93
C ILE A 370 -41.98 5.33 12.70
N GLY A 371 -40.85 5.31 13.42
CA GLY A 371 -40.34 6.49 14.14
C GLY A 371 -39.90 7.65 13.24
N ARG A 372 -39.68 7.42 11.94
CA ARG A 372 -39.47 8.49 10.94
C ARG A 372 -40.79 9.07 10.43
N LEU A 373 -41.79 8.23 10.17
CA LEU A 373 -43.12 8.68 9.74
C LEU A 373 -43.82 9.53 10.81
N LEU A 374 -43.76 9.13 12.08
CA LEU A 374 -44.40 9.85 13.18
C LEU A 374 -43.89 11.31 13.31
N LYS A 375 -42.59 11.53 13.09
CA LYS A 375 -41.99 12.88 13.12
C LYS A 375 -42.53 13.81 12.03
N TRP A 376 -42.80 13.27 10.83
CA TRP A 376 -43.40 14.05 9.74
C TRP A 376 -44.86 14.43 10.04
N PHE A 377 -45.65 13.52 10.63
CA PHE A 377 -47.03 13.83 11.05
C PHE A 377 -47.08 14.94 12.12
N VAL A 378 -46.19 14.90 13.12
CA VAL A 378 -46.10 15.97 14.13
C VAL A 378 -45.73 17.31 13.50
N LEU A 379 -44.77 17.33 12.57
CA LEU A 379 -44.33 18.55 11.89
C LEU A 379 -45.45 19.15 11.02
N LEU A 380 -46.19 18.31 10.29
CA LEU A 380 -47.37 18.73 9.52
C LEU A 380 -48.50 19.27 10.42
N ALA A 381 -48.74 18.66 11.58
CA ALA A 381 -49.73 19.16 12.55
C ALA A 381 -49.37 20.55 13.10
N ILE A 382 -48.10 20.80 13.40
CA ILE A 382 -47.61 22.12 13.82
C ILE A 382 -47.80 23.16 12.71
N VAL A 383 -47.45 22.83 11.47
CA VAL A 383 -47.65 23.72 10.30
C VAL A 383 -49.13 24.03 10.09
N ALA A 384 -50.02 23.04 10.23
CA ALA A 384 -51.47 23.25 10.14
C ALA A 384 -51.99 24.17 11.25
N ALA A 385 -51.54 24.00 12.50
CA ALA A 385 -51.92 24.86 13.62
C ALA A 385 -51.48 26.32 13.41
N VAL A 386 -50.22 26.54 12.95
CA VAL A 386 -49.70 27.87 12.61
C VAL A 386 -50.49 28.49 11.46
N TRP A 387 -50.86 27.72 10.43
CA TRP A 387 -51.64 28.22 9.30
C TRP A 387 -53.08 28.62 9.69
N ILE A 388 -53.73 27.84 10.56
CA ILE A 388 -55.05 28.18 11.13
C ILE A 388 -54.95 29.45 11.97
N GLY A 389 -53.93 29.57 12.83
CA GLY A 389 -53.66 30.77 13.63
C GLY A 389 -53.46 32.02 12.76
N TYR A 390 -52.62 31.92 11.71
CA TYR A 390 -52.39 32.99 10.75
C TYR A 390 -53.67 33.40 10.00
N LYS A 391 -54.48 32.43 9.56
CA LYS A 391 -55.75 32.68 8.86
C LYS A 391 -56.77 33.39 9.76
N ASN A 392 -56.84 33.03 11.03
CA ASN A 392 -57.69 33.70 12.01
C ASN A 392 -57.18 35.13 12.32
N TRP A 393 -55.88 35.31 12.58
CA TRP A 393 -55.28 36.64 12.78
C TRP A 393 -55.52 37.58 11.61
N LYS A 394 -55.39 37.08 10.37
CA LYS A 394 -55.66 37.85 9.15
C LYS A 394 -57.12 38.27 9.02
N LYS A 395 -58.09 37.43 9.44
CA LYS A 395 -59.50 37.82 9.54
C LYS A 395 -59.70 38.94 10.57
N THR A 396 -59.13 38.81 11.78
CA THR A 396 -59.30 39.82 12.84
C THR A 396 -58.71 41.18 12.44
N LYS A 397 -57.63 41.21 11.65
CA LYS A 397 -57.04 42.45 11.14
C LYS A 397 -57.88 43.16 10.07
N ASN A 398 -58.60 42.41 9.24
CA ASN A 398 -59.47 42.97 8.20
C ASN A 398 -60.78 43.56 8.75
N HIS A 399 -61.24 43.14 9.93
CA HIS A 399 -62.40 43.74 10.61
C HIS A 399 -62.07 45.00 11.44
N LYS A 400 -60.83 45.50 11.40
CA LYS A 400 -60.40 46.77 12.03
C LYS A 400 -59.97 47.84 11.02
N ARG A 401 -60.53 47.76 9.80
CA ARG A 401 -60.37 48.74 8.71
C ARG A 401 -61.72 49.04 8.03
N PHE A 402 -62.69 49.40 8.85
CA PHE A 402 -63.85 50.23 8.53
C PHE A 402 -64.13 51.10 9.75
#